data_AF-A0A960G415-F1
#
_entry.id   AF-A0A960G415-F1
#
_cell.length_a   1.000
_cell.length_b   1.000
_cell.length_c   1.000
_cell.angle_alpha   90.00
_cell.angle_beta   90.00
_cell.angle_gamma   90.00
#
_symmetry.space_group_name_H-M   'P 1'
#
loop_
_entity.id
_entity.type
_entity.pdbx_description
1 polymer ?
#
loop_
_entity_poly.entity_id
_entity_poly.type
_entity_poly.pdbx_seq_one_letter_code
_entity_poly.pdbx_strand_id
1 'polypeptide(L)'
;MRAIRRFTVRPVLPASLAPLGDLAGNLRWSWHPPTQDIFRAVDADLWEEVGHDPVGLLGALSRERLDELARDKEFLNRLETARADLTTYLEGDRWYQTKGGADAPRAVAYFSPEFGITAVLPQYSGGLGILAGDHLKSASDLGIPLIGVGLLYRHGYFKQSLSREGWQLETYPVLDPDELPLSPLREADGTRATVSIALPDGPDLLARIFVVHVGRVPLLLLDSDLEENPEHYRDITDRLYGGTTEHRLRQELLLGVGGVRALRAYARLTGAPEPEVYHTNEGHAGFLGLERIRELTVAKEGPGLDFDTALELSRAGTVFTTHTPV
;
A
#
# COMPACT_ATOMS: atom_id res chain seq x y z
N MET A 1 -8.66 -6.89 29.02
CA MET A 1 -9.90 -6.39 28.38
C MET A 1 -10.20 -7.27 27.19
N ARG A 2 -11.39 -7.86 27.07
CA ARG A 2 -11.77 -8.66 25.88
C ARG A 2 -11.77 -7.73 24.66
N ALA A 3 -11.09 -8.12 23.59
CA ALA A 3 -11.04 -7.37 22.34
C ALA A 3 -12.47 -7.08 21.85
N ILE A 4 -12.81 -5.81 21.72
CA ILE A 4 -14.03 -5.37 21.05
C ILE A 4 -13.84 -5.74 19.58
N ARG A 5 -14.49 -6.82 19.12
CA ARG A 5 -14.55 -7.13 17.68
C ARG A 5 -15.38 -6.03 17.02
N ARG A 6 -14.71 -5.10 16.34
CA ARG A 6 -15.36 -4.17 15.42
C ARG A 6 -15.82 -4.97 14.20
N PHE A 7 -17.10 -4.85 13.88
CA PHE A 7 -17.67 -5.40 12.67
C PHE A 7 -17.92 -4.24 11.72
N THR A 8 -17.11 -4.12 10.68
CA THR A 8 -17.28 -3.10 9.66
C THR A 8 -18.22 -3.65 8.59
N VAL A 9 -19.47 -3.16 8.57
CA VAL A 9 -20.47 -3.52 7.57
C VAL A 9 -20.27 -2.61 6.37
N ARG A 10 -19.66 -3.12 5.30
CA ARG A 10 -19.61 -2.40 4.02
C ARG A 10 -21.00 -2.45 3.38
N PRO A 11 -21.63 -1.32 3.07
CA PRO A 11 -22.91 -1.32 2.38
C PRO A 11 -22.74 -1.98 1.02
N VAL A 12 -23.61 -2.94 0.71
CA VAL A 12 -23.67 -3.55 -0.62
C VAL A 12 -24.25 -2.49 -1.56
N LEU A 13 -23.39 -1.90 -2.38
CA LEU A 13 -23.82 -0.93 -3.38
C LEU A 13 -24.77 -1.61 -4.38
N PRO A 14 -25.88 -0.95 -4.76
CA PRO A 14 -26.68 -1.40 -5.90
C PRO A 14 -25.80 -1.58 -7.14
N ALA A 15 -26.15 -2.52 -8.03
CA ALA A 15 -25.34 -2.82 -9.21
C ALA A 15 -25.06 -1.59 -10.09
N SER A 16 -26.00 -0.64 -10.18
CA SER A 16 -25.84 0.62 -10.90
C SER A 16 -24.84 1.60 -10.26
N LEU A 17 -24.53 1.41 -8.97
CA LEU A 17 -23.61 2.23 -8.19
C LEU A 17 -22.30 1.51 -7.87
N ALA A 18 -22.13 0.25 -8.31
CA ALA A 18 -20.88 -0.50 -8.16
C ALA A 18 -19.62 0.27 -8.60
N PRO A 19 -19.64 1.10 -9.68
CA PRO A 19 -18.49 1.90 -10.07
C PRO A 19 -17.95 2.85 -9.00
N LEU A 20 -18.79 3.29 -8.03
CA LEU A 20 -18.31 4.11 -6.91
C LEU A 20 -17.30 3.35 -6.05
N GLY A 21 -17.48 2.04 -5.89
CA GLY A 21 -16.52 1.18 -5.19
C GLY A 21 -15.18 1.12 -5.90
N ASP A 22 -15.19 0.97 -7.23
CA ASP A 22 -13.97 0.93 -8.05
C ASP A 22 -13.21 2.27 -7.96
N LEU A 23 -13.92 3.39 -8.06
CA LEU A 23 -13.35 4.73 -7.93
C LEU A 23 -12.80 4.96 -6.51
N ALA A 24 -13.48 4.51 -5.46
CA ALA A 24 -13.06 4.69 -4.08
C ALA A 24 -11.82 3.83 -3.73
N GLY A 25 -11.76 2.62 -4.29
CA GLY A 25 -10.67 1.66 -4.08
C GLY A 25 -9.36 1.98 -4.80
N ASN A 26 -9.34 2.96 -5.71
CA ASN A 26 -8.13 3.39 -6.40
C ASN A 26 -7.75 4.82 -6.03
N LEU A 27 -6.60 5.01 -5.37
CA LEU A 27 -6.16 6.29 -4.82
C LEU A 27 -5.92 7.39 -5.85
N ARG A 28 -6.03 7.14 -7.17
CA ARG A 28 -6.00 8.18 -8.20
C ARG A 28 -6.94 9.34 -7.89
N TRP A 29 -8.08 9.08 -7.24
CA TRP A 29 -9.00 10.14 -6.82
C TRP A 29 -8.31 11.25 -5.99
N SER A 30 -7.22 10.96 -5.27
CA SER A 30 -6.59 11.95 -4.40
C SER A 30 -5.80 13.03 -5.16
N TRP A 31 -5.46 12.80 -6.43
CA TRP A 31 -4.88 13.81 -7.33
C TRP A 31 -5.68 14.00 -8.62
N HIS A 32 -6.92 13.51 -8.67
CA HIS A 32 -7.79 13.60 -9.85
C HIS A 32 -9.11 14.34 -9.52
N PRO A 33 -9.16 15.67 -9.72
CA PRO A 33 -10.34 16.48 -9.38
C PRO A 33 -11.67 15.99 -9.99
N PRO A 34 -11.75 15.52 -11.26
CA PRO A 34 -13.00 15.03 -11.81
C PRO A 34 -13.59 13.83 -11.05
N THR A 35 -12.74 12.97 -10.47
CA THR A 35 -13.23 11.86 -9.63
C THR A 35 -13.71 12.37 -8.27
N GLN A 36 -13.05 13.38 -7.70
CA GLN A 36 -13.51 14.03 -6.46
C GLN A 36 -14.88 14.70 -6.64
N ASP A 37 -15.14 15.27 -7.82
CA ASP A 37 -16.44 15.86 -8.15
C ASP A 37 -17.57 14.83 -8.22
N ILE A 38 -17.27 13.56 -8.49
CA ILE A 38 -18.25 12.47 -8.38
C ILE A 38 -18.61 12.23 -6.91
N PHE A 39 -17.62 12.12 -6.02
CA PHE A 39 -17.86 11.93 -4.59
C PHE A 39 -18.56 13.12 -3.95
N ARG A 40 -18.20 14.35 -4.32
CA ARG A 40 -18.93 15.55 -3.88
C ARG A 40 -20.38 15.57 -4.36
N ALA A 41 -20.67 15.03 -5.54
CA ALA A 41 -22.03 14.95 -6.08
C ALA A 41 -22.89 13.86 -5.40
N VAL A 42 -22.26 12.85 -4.80
CA VAL A 42 -22.95 11.83 -4.01
C VAL A 42 -23.61 12.47 -2.79
N ASP A 43 -22.85 13.22 -1.99
CA ASP A 43 -23.36 14.04 -0.89
C ASP A 43 -22.27 15.05 -0.49
N ALA A 44 -22.53 16.35 -0.72
CA ALA A 44 -21.52 17.39 -0.55
C ALA A 44 -21.20 17.67 0.93
N ASP A 45 -22.21 17.62 1.80
CA ASP A 45 -22.03 17.90 3.23
C ASP A 45 -21.29 16.73 3.90
N LEU A 46 -21.72 15.50 3.60
CA LEU A 46 -21.06 14.29 4.10
C LEU A 46 -19.63 14.16 3.57
N TRP A 47 -19.36 14.57 2.33
CA TRP A 47 -18.01 14.58 1.76
C TRP A 47 -17.03 15.46 2.54
N GLU A 48 -17.47 16.62 3.02
CA GLU A 48 -16.68 17.47 3.91
C GLU A 48 -16.58 16.87 5.32
N GLU A 49 -17.67 16.30 5.85
CA GLU A 49 -17.71 15.69 7.19
C GLU A 49 -16.72 14.52 7.33
N VAL A 50 -16.64 13.65 6.31
CA VAL A 50 -15.72 12.50 6.30
C VAL A 50 -14.28 12.90 5.90
N GLY A 51 -13.99 14.19 5.73
CA GLY A 51 -12.65 14.69 5.43
C GLY A 51 -12.14 14.24 4.06
N HIS A 52 -13.03 14.20 3.06
CA HIS A 52 -12.71 13.79 1.70
C HIS A 52 -12.24 12.31 1.59
N ASP A 53 -12.82 11.43 2.40
CA ASP A 53 -12.62 9.98 2.34
C ASP A 53 -13.73 9.27 1.54
N PRO A 54 -13.46 8.75 0.33
CA PRO A 54 -14.46 8.02 -0.44
C PRO A 54 -14.99 6.76 0.26
N VAL A 55 -14.15 6.06 1.04
CA VAL A 55 -14.55 4.84 1.74
C VAL A 55 -15.48 5.20 2.89
N GLY A 56 -15.11 6.19 3.70
CA GLY A 56 -15.94 6.76 4.75
C GLY A 56 -17.27 7.31 4.22
N LEU A 57 -17.25 8.07 3.12
CA LEU A 57 -18.44 8.59 2.45
C LEU A 57 -19.41 7.46 2.12
N LEU A 58 -18.96 6.43 1.39
CA LEU A 58 -19.81 5.32 0.97
C LEU A 58 -20.33 4.50 2.16
N GLY A 59 -19.53 4.36 3.22
CA GLY A 59 -19.92 3.68 4.46
C GLY A 59 -20.98 4.43 5.27
N ALA A 60 -21.07 5.75 5.12
CA ALA A 60 -22.01 6.60 5.88
C ALA A 60 -23.32 6.91 5.12
N LEU A 61 -23.44 6.50 3.85
CA LEU A 61 -24.65 6.75 3.06
C LEU A 61 -25.87 5.97 3.59
N SER A 62 -27.01 6.65 3.64
CA SER A 62 -28.30 6.02 3.90
C SER A 62 -28.76 5.20 2.70
N ARG A 63 -29.63 4.22 2.94
CA ARG A 63 -30.22 3.41 1.87
C ARG A 63 -31.10 4.25 0.95
N GLU A 64 -31.80 5.23 1.52
CA GLU A 64 -32.63 6.19 0.79
C GLU A 64 -31.78 6.99 -0.20
N ARG A 65 -30.60 7.46 0.23
CA ARG A 65 -29.69 8.22 -0.65
C ARG A 65 -29.12 7.36 -1.79
N LEU A 66 -28.75 6.11 -1.49
CA LEU A 66 -28.33 5.15 -2.53
C LEU A 66 -29.45 4.89 -3.55
N ASP A 67 -30.69 4.75 -3.08
CA ASP A 67 -31.87 4.53 -3.91
C ASP A 67 -32.23 5.76 -4.78
N GLU A 68 -31.95 6.98 -4.31
CA GLU A 68 -32.07 8.21 -5.10
C GLU A 68 -31.02 8.25 -6.21
N LEU A 69 -29.75 8.08 -5.87
CA LEU A 69 -28.63 8.08 -6.81
C LEU A 69 -28.77 7.00 -7.88
N ALA A 70 -29.29 5.83 -7.50
CA ALA A 70 -29.56 4.73 -8.44
C ALA A 70 -30.68 5.03 -9.46
N ARG A 71 -31.50 6.07 -9.24
CA ARG A 71 -32.55 6.51 -10.16
C ARG A 71 -32.19 7.79 -10.93
N ASP A 72 -31.15 8.49 -10.50
CA ASP A 72 -30.65 9.70 -11.15
C ASP A 72 -29.82 9.37 -12.40
N LYS A 73 -30.43 9.54 -13.58
CA LYS A 73 -29.79 9.24 -14.87
C LYS A 73 -28.61 10.16 -15.16
N GLU A 74 -28.64 11.41 -14.71
CA GLU A 74 -27.54 12.35 -14.96
C GLU A 74 -26.32 11.92 -14.15
N PHE A 75 -26.52 11.63 -12.86
CA PHE A 75 -25.47 11.11 -11.99
C PHE A 75 -24.88 9.81 -12.53
N LEU A 76 -25.72 8.83 -12.91
CA LEU A 76 -25.26 7.55 -13.44
C LEU A 76 -24.41 7.72 -14.72
N ASN A 77 -24.78 8.63 -15.62
CA ASN A 77 -23.98 8.91 -16.83
C ASN A 77 -22.60 9.52 -16.48
N ARG A 78 -22.56 10.43 -15.50
CA ARG A 78 -21.30 11.00 -15.00
C ARG A 78 -20.42 9.94 -14.34
N LEU A 79 -21.02 9.05 -13.55
CA LEU A 79 -20.36 7.94 -12.89
C LEU A 79 -19.73 6.97 -13.89
N GLU A 80 -20.48 6.57 -14.92
CA GLU A 80 -19.96 5.70 -15.98
C GLU A 80 -18.84 6.37 -16.79
N THR A 81 -18.94 7.67 -17.05
CA THR A 81 -17.86 8.43 -17.69
C THR A 81 -16.58 8.40 -16.84
N ALA A 82 -16.70 8.61 -15.53
CA ALA A 82 -15.57 8.55 -14.61
C ALA A 82 -14.96 7.14 -14.52
N ARG A 83 -15.78 6.08 -14.52
CA ARG A 83 -15.31 4.69 -14.57
C ARG A 83 -14.57 4.39 -15.86
N ALA A 84 -15.10 4.82 -17.00
CA ALA A 84 -14.48 4.65 -18.31
C ALA A 84 -13.14 5.40 -18.40
N ASP A 85 -13.06 6.61 -17.84
CA ASP A 85 -11.80 7.35 -17.71
C ASP A 85 -10.77 6.59 -16.86
N LEU A 86 -11.17 6.07 -15.69
CA LEU A 86 -10.27 5.25 -14.87
C LEU A 86 -9.81 3.99 -15.63
N THR A 87 -10.72 3.29 -16.31
CA THR A 87 -10.38 2.08 -17.09
C THR A 87 -9.37 2.40 -18.18
N THR A 88 -9.63 3.45 -18.97
CA THR A 88 -8.70 3.95 -19.99
C THR A 88 -7.36 4.33 -19.37
N TYR A 89 -7.40 4.93 -18.17
CA TYR A 89 -6.19 5.34 -17.47
C TYR A 89 -5.32 4.17 -17.05
N LEU A 90 -5.93 3.06 -16.62
CA LEU A 90 -5.25 1.87 -16.12
C LEU A 90 -4.73 0.97 -17.24
N GLU A 91 -5.47 0.84 -18.33
CA GLU A 91 -5.20 -0.13 -19.40
C GLU A 91 -4.43 0.46 -20.59
N GLY A 92 -4.60 1.76 -20.86
CA GLY A 92 -4.01 2.40 -22.04
C GLY A 92 -2.48 2.49 -22.00
N ASP A 93 -1.84 2.56 -23.16
CA ASP A 93 -0.41 2.84 -23.26
C ASP A 93 -0.08 4.24 -22.72
N ARG A 94 1.04 4.35 -22.02
CA ARG A 94 1.57 5.62 -21.49
C ARG A 94 2.96 5.89 -22.06
N TRP A 95 3.58 6.94 -21.53
CA TRP A 95 4.92 7.35 -21.91
C TRP A 95 5.91 6.17 -21.87
N TYR A 96 5.87 5.35 -20.82
CA TYR A 96 6.79 4.22 -20.65
C TYR A 96 6.67 3.17 -21.76
N GLN A 97 5.43 2.78 -22.14
CA GLN A 97 5.21 1.80 -23.20
C GLN A 97 5.68 2.30 -24.57
N THR A 98 5.63 3.62 -24.80
CA THR A 98 6.08 4.22 -26.08
C THR A 98 7.57 4.57 -26.14
N LYS A 99 8.24 4.73 -24.99
CA LYS A 99 9.64 5.20 -24.91
C LYS A 99 10.63 4.23 -24.29
N GLY A 100 10.19 3.25 -23.50
CA GLY A 100 11.06 2.31 -22.80
C GLY A 100 11.89 1.42 -23.73
N GLY A 101 11.41 1.16 -24.96
CA GLY A 101 12.06 0.19 -25.84
C GLY A 101 11.96 -1.24 -25.30
N ALA A 102 12.53 -2.20 -26.01
CA ALA A 102 12.43 -3.62 -25.64
C ALA A 102 13.28 -4.01 -24.42
N ASP A 103 14.31 -3.20 -24.09
CA ASP A 103 15.30 -3.49 -23.04
C ASP A 103 14.95 -2.83 -21.69
N ALA A 104 13.84 -2.10 -21.59
CA ALA A 104 13.43 -1.48 -20.34
C ALA A 104 12.88 -2.53 -19.34
N PRO A 105 13.12 -2.35 -18.02
CA PRO A 105 12.69 -3.30 -17.00
C PRO A 105 11.19 -3.58 -17.05
N ARG A 106 10.80 -4.87 -17.01
CA ARG A 106 9.37 -5.23 -17.01
C ARG A 106 8.67 -4.94 -15.70
N ALA A 107 9.43 -4.86 -14.60
CA ALA A 107 8.94 -4.43 -13.30
C ALA A 107 10.08 -3.84 -12.44
N VAL A 108 9.73 -2.83 -11.64
CA VAL A 108 10.61 -2.16 -10.68
C VAL A 108 9.96 -2.21 -9.30
N ALA A 109 10.68 -2.69 -8.28
CA ALA A 109 10.23 -2.62 -6.91
C ALA A 109 10.78 -1.38 -6.22
N TYR A 110 9.93 -0.63 -5.53
CA TYR A 110 10.30 0.57 -4.78
C TYR A 110 9.97 0.39 -3.30
N PHE A 111 10.99 0.24 -2.48
CA PHE A 111 10.88 0.00 -1.05
C PHE A 111 11.02 1.30 -0.29
N SER A 112 10.06 1.60 0.57
CA SER A 112 10.09 2.76 1.46
C SER A 112 9.39 2.41 2.79
N PRO A 113 9.90 2.91 3.93
CA PRO A 113 9.18 2.78 5.19
C PRO A 113 7.92 3.66 5.23
N GLU A 114 7.80 4.67 4.37
CA GLU A 114 6.65 5.57 4.35
C GLU A 114 6.20 5.96 2.94
N PHE A 115 4.91 6.24 2.80
CA PHE A 115 4.24 6.67 1.57
C PHE A 115 3.16 7.73 1.86
N GLY A 116 3.42 8.96 1.43
CA GLY A 116 2.52 10.10 1.55
C GLY A 116 1.63 10.25 0.33
N ILE A 117 0.56 9.46 0.25
CA ILE A 117 -0.37 9.48 -0.91
C ILE A 117 -1.54 10.43 -0.67
N THR A 118 -2.26 10.22 0.43
CA THR A 118 -3.48 10.94 0.83
C THR A 118 -3.64 10.85 2.34
N ALA A 119 -4.32 11.82 2.95
CA ALA A 119 -4.58 11.84 4.40
C ALA A 119 -5.44 10.65 4.88
N VAL A 120 -6.23 10.05 3.97
CA VAL A 120 -7.04 8.84 4.24
C VAL A 120 -6.17 7.62 4.53
N LEU A 121 -4.95 7.57 3.99
CA LEU A 121 -3.97 6.50 4.24
C LEU A 121 -2.71 7.12 4.86
N PRO A 122 -2.71 7.42 6.18
CA PRO A 122 -1.66 8.20 6.84
C PRO A 122 -0.42 7.33 7.17
N GLN A 123 0.22 6.80 6.14
CA GLN A 123 1.39 5.92 6.23
C GLN A 123 2.70 6.69 5.98
N TYR A 124 2.82 7.91 6.55
CA TYR A 124 3.99 8.77 6.40
C TYR A 124 4.14 9.75 7.57
N SER A 125 5.36 10.28 7.75
CA SER A 125 5.71 11.26 8.77
C SER A 125 6.27 12.57 8.21
N GLY A 126 6.90 12.55 7.03
CA GLY A 126 7.59 13.73 6.51
C GLY A 126 7.94 13.67 5.03
N GLY A 127 9.00 14.41 4.65
CA GLY A 127 9.37 14.63 3.25
C GLY A 127 9.78 13.36 2.49
N LEU A 128 10.40 12.38 3.15
CA LEU A 128 10.77 11.10 2.54
C LEU A 128 9.53 10.33 2.06
N GLY A 129 8.46 10.33 2.88
CA GLY A 129 7.18 9.71 2.56
C GLY A 129 6.41 10.47 1.49
N ILE A 130 6.37 11.80 1.54
CA ILE A 130 5.77 12.60 0.46
C ILE A 130 6.47 12.30 -0.87
N LEU A 131 7.81 12.30 -0.87
CA LEU A 131 8.60 11.96 -2.06
C LEU A 131 8.27 10.54 -2.57
N ALA A 132 8.22 9.55 -1.68
CA ALA A 132 7.84 8.18 -2.04
C ALA A 132 6.42 8.12 -2.65
N GLY A 133 5.48 8.88 -2.10
CA GLY A 133 4.12 8.96 -2.61
C GLY A 133 4.05 9.59 -4.01
N ASP A 134 4.77 10.69 -4.22
CA ASP A 134 4.84 11.37 -5.51
C ASP A 134 5.60 10.55 -6.57
N HIS A 135 6.56 9.70 -6.16
CA HIS A 135 7.15 8.69 -7.04
C HIS A 135 6.09 7.71 -7.55
N LEU A 136 5.22 7.19 -6.67
CA LEU A 136 4.16 6.26 -7.10
C LEU A 136 3.15 6.95 -8.02
N LYS A 137 2.75 8.18 -7.72
CA LYS A 137 1.83 8.97 -8.58
C LYS A 137 2.43 9.23 -9.96
N SER A 138 3.68 9.67 -10.00
CA SER A 138 4.40 9.94 -11.25
C SER A 138 4.63 8.68 -12.07
N ALA A 139 5.02 7.58 -11.41
CA ALA A 139 5.17 6.27 -12.06
C ALA A 139 3.84 5.79 -12.65
N SER A 140 2.74 6.00 -11.93
CA SER A 140 1.39 5.70 -12.41
C SER A 140 1.02 6.53 -13.66
N ASP A 141 1.23 7.85 -13.65
CA ASP A 141 0.89 8.71 -14.78
C ASP A 141 1.75 8.42 -16.02
N LEU A 142 3.02 8.06 -15.81
CA LEU A 142 3.97 7.69 -16.86
C LEU A 142 3.82 6.24 -17.34
N GLY A 143 3.08 5.40 -16.60
CA GLY A 143 2.92 3.97 -16.84
C GLY A 143 4.18 3.14 -16.61
N ILE A 144 5.06 3.58 -15.72
CA ILE A 144 6.23 2.81 -15.28
C ILE A 144 5.70 1.59 -14.50
N PRO A 145 6.17 0.35 -14.77
CA PRO A 145 5.70 -0.87 -14.10
C PRO A 145 6.31 -0.99 -12.70
N LEU A 146 5.99 -0.03 -11.84
CA LEU A 146 6.52 0.08 -10.50
C LEU A 146 5.58 -0.62 -9.50
N ILE A 147 6.15 -1.34 -8.53
CA ILE A 147 5.44 -1.93 -7.39
C ILE A 147 6.03 -1.31 -6.13
N GLY A 148 5.20 -0.62 -5.36
CA GLY A 148 5.61 -0.08 -4.06
C GLY A 148 5.61 -1.18 -2.98
N VAL A 149 6.54 -1.11 -2.04
CA VAL A 149 6.60 -2.03 -0.89
C VAL A 149 6.85 -1.24 0.39
N GLY A 150 5.98 -1.43 1.38
CA GLY A 150 6.04 -0.75 2.68
C GLY A 150 5.41 -1.58 3.80
N LEU A 151 5.25 -0.97 4.97
CA LEU A 151 4.56 -1.55 6.11
C LEU A 151 3.23 -0.83 6.36
N LEU A 152 2.22 -1.55 6.88
CA LEU A 152 0.95 -0.96 7.32
C LEU A 152 1.01 -0.65 8.81
N TYR A 153 1.34 0.58 9.17
CA TYR A 153 1.39 1.00 10.58
C TYR A 153 -0.02 1.22 11.14
N ARG A 154 -0.36 0.50 12.20
CA ARG A 154 -1.66 0.52 12.87
C ARG A 154 -2.05 1.92 13.36
N HIS A 155 -1.09 2.74 13.76
CA HIS A 155 -1.33 4.10 14.25
C HIS A 155 -0.86 5.19 13.27
N GLY A 156 -0.30 4.82 12.12
CA GLY A 156 0.41 5.76 11.25
C GLY A 156 1.56 6.46 12.00
N TYR A 157 1.62 7.78 11.88
CA TYR A 157 2.51 8.63 12.68
C TYR A 157 1.81 9.18 13.93
N PHE A 158 1.27 10.40 13.91
CA PHE A 158 0.37 10.92 14.93
C PHE A 158 -0.53 12.03 14.38
N LYS A 159 -1.66 12.29 15.03
CA LYS A 159 -2.47 13.50 14.83
C LYS A 159 -2.07 14.56 15.86
N GLN A 160 -1.62 15.70 15.34
CA GLN A 160 -1.24 16.86 16.15
C GLN A 160 -2.46 17.73 16.46
N SER A 161 -2.58 18.16 17.71
CA SER A 161 -3.44 19.29 18.09
C SER A 161 -2.69 20.22 19.04
N LEU A 162 -3.21 21.43 19.25
CA LEU A 162 -2.65 22.39 20.18
C LEU A 162 -3.55 22.52 21.40
N SER A 163 -2.96 22.49 22.60
CA SER A 163 -3.65 22.84 23.83
C SER A 163 -4.04 24.34 23.80
N ARG A 164 -4.91 24.76 24.73
CA ARG A 164 -5.28 26.18 24.87
C ARG A 164 -4.07 27.08 25.16
N GLU A 165 -3.03 26.51 25.74
CA GLU A 165 -1.76 27.14 26.09
C GLU A 165 -0.71 27.03 24.97
N GLY A 166 -1.06 26.44 23.82
CA GLY A 166 -0.18 26.31 22.66
C GLY A 166 0.78 25.12 22.72
N TRP A 167 0.59 24.18 23.63
CA TRP A 167 1.40 22.95 23.68
C TRP A 167 0.94 21.93 22.65
N GLN A 168 1.90 21.23 22.03
CA GLN A 168 1.62 20.10 21.17
C GLN A 168 1.01 18.95 21.97
N LEU A 169 -0.14 18.46 21.49
CA LEU A 169 -0.80 17.26 21.96
C LEU A 169 -0.82 16.25 20.81
N GLU A 170 -0.55 14.99 21.13
CA GLU A 170 -0.43 13.92 20.15
C GLU A 170 -1.48 12.85 20.41
N THR A 171 -2.16 12.43 19.36
CA THR A 171 -3.07 11.29 19.40
C THR A 171 -2.69 10.27 18.34
N TYR A 172 -2.82 8.99 18.70
CA TYR A 172 -2.42 7.84 17.88
C TYR A 172 -3.66 7.00 17.56
N PRO A 173 -4.56 7.47 16.69
CA PRO A 173 -5.78 6.74 16.36
C PRO A 173 -5.41 5.37 15.79
N VAL A 174 -6.12 4.33 16.23
CA VAL A 174 -6.00 3.00 15.62
C VAL A 174 -6.73 3.03 14.29
N LEU A 175 -6.00 2.77 13.20
CA LEU A 175 -6.56 2.59 11.87
C LEU A 175 -7.15 1.19 11.78
N ASP A 176 -8.38 1.10 11.29
CA ASP A 176 -9.01 -0.17 10.95
C ASP A 176 -8.73 -0.48 9.47
N PRO A 177 -7.97 -1.55 9.13
CA PRO A 177 -7.71 -1.91 7.75
C PRO A 177 -8.99 -2.11 6.90
N ASP A 178 -10.11 -2.48 7.52
CA ASP A 178 -11.38 -2.66 6.81
C ASP A 178 -12.04 -1.33 6.42
N GLU A 179 -11.65 -0.22 7.04
CA GLU A 179 -12.08 1.16 6.74
C GLU A 179 -11.11 1.90 5.79
N LEU A 180 -9.97 1.29 5.45
CA LEU A 180 -8.97 1.89 4.57
C LEU A 180 -9.19 1.50 3.09
N PRO A 181 -8.72 2.32 2.12
CA PRO A 181 -8.78 2.05 0.68
C PRO A 181 -7.72 1.02 0.26
N LEU A 182 -7.78 -0.16 0.87
CA LEU A 182 -6.87 -1.28 0.66
C LEU A 182 -7.64 -2.59 0.62
N SER A 183 -7.02 -3.62 0.05
CA SER A 183 -7.61 -4.96 -0.05
C SER A 183 -6.59 -6.03 0.37
N PRO A 184 -6.99 -7.10 1.05
CA PRO A 184 -6.08 -8.19 1.34
C PRO A 184 -5.70 -8.91 0.05
N LEU A 185 -4.42 -9.19 -0.15
CA LEU A 185 -4.00 -10.16 -1.15
C LEU A 185 -4.51 -11.54 -0.71
N ARG A 186 -5.09 -12.30 -1.64
CA ARG A 186 -5.70 -13.59 -1.34
C ARG A 186 -5.05 -14.73 -2.09
N GLU A 187 -4.90 -15.85 -1.42
CA GLU A 187 -4.55 -17.13 -2.06
C GLU A 187 -5.74 -17.65 -2.89
N ALA A 188 -5.49 -18.67 -3.72
CA ALA A 188 -6.51 -19.26 -4.59
C ALA A 188 -7.72 -19.85 -3.83
N ASP A 189 -7.54 -20.24 -2.57
CA ASP A 189 -8.60 -20.74 -1.68
C ASP A 189 -9.39 -19.62 -0.97
N GLY A 190 -9.05 -18.35 -1.24
CA GLY A 190 -9.68 -17.17 -0.66
C GLY A 190 -9.10 -16.75 0.70
N THR A 191 -8.17 -17.49 1.28
CA THR A 191 -7.46 -17.09 2.51
C THR A 191 -6.55 -15.89 2.24
N ARG A 192 -6.17 -15.14 3.29
CA ARG A 192 -5.28 -13.99 3.16
C ARG A 192 -3.85 -14.49 2.92
N ALA A 193 -3.18 -13.97 1.90
CA ALA A 193 -1.79 -14.28 1.63
C ALA A 193 -0.89 -13.76 2.76
N THR A 194 0.02 -14.61 3.22
CA THR A 194 0.96 -14.31 4.29
C THR A 194 2.40 -14.63 3.89
N VAL A 195 3.33 -13.91 4.47
CA VAL A 195 4.76 -14.24 4.44
C VAL A 195 5.19 -14.67 5.84
N SER A 196 6.16 -15.58 5.89
CA SER A 196 6.86 -15.98 7.12
C SER A 196 8.30 -15.51 7.04
N ILE A 197 8.89 -15.11 8.16
CA ILE A 197 10.32 -14.85 8.33
C ILE A 197 10.79 -15.62 9.57
N ALA A 198 11.75 -16.52 9.39
CA ALA A 198 12.36 -17.24 10.51
C ALA A 198 13.15 -16.27 11.39
N LEU A 199 12.89 -16.29 12.70
CA LEU A 199 13.60 -15.49 13.70
C LEU A 199 14.35 -16.39 14.69
N PRO A 200 15.47 -15.91 15.27
CA PRO A 200 16.16 -16.65 16.32
C PRO A 200 15.26 -16.86 17.54
N ASP A 201 15.29 -18.07 18.10
CA ASP A 201 14.71 -18.42 19.41
C ASP A 201 13.20 -18.12 19.59
N GLY A 202 12.41 -18.21 18.52
CA GLY A 202 10.97 -17.98 18.55
C GLY A 202 10.21 -18.65 17.41
N PRO A 203 8.88 -18.45 17.33
CA PRO A 203 8.12 -18.80 16.14
C PRO A 203 8.56 -17.92 14.95
N ASP A 204 8.20 -18.34 13.74
CA ASP A 204 8.32 -17.47 12.58
C ASP A 204 7.50 -16.18 12.77
N LEU A 205 8.06 -15.04 12.33
CA LEU A 205 7.32 -13.81 12.17
C LEU A 205 6.40 -13.93 10.97
N LEU A 206 5.09 -13.88 11.19
CA LEU A 206 4.10 -13.87 10.13
C LEU A 206 3.71 -12.42 9.78
N ALA A 207 3.42 -12.15 8.51
CA ALA A 207 2.80 -10.90 8.10
C ALA A 207 1.81 -11.14 6.95
N ARG A 208 0.64 -10.51 7.01
CA ARG A 208 -0.33 -10.51 5.92
C ARG A 208 0.00 -9.41 4.93
N ILE A 209 -0.39 -9.61 3.67
CA ILE A 209 -0.14 -8.65 2.59
C ILE A 209 -1.45 -7.93 2.24
N PHE A 210 -1.42 -6.61 2.28
CA PHE A 210 -2.46 -5.77 1.71
C PHE A 210 -1.97 -5.10 0.43
N VAL A 211 -2.89 -4.84 -0.49
CA VAL A 211 -2.66 -4.14 -1.76
C VAL A 211 -3.47 -2.86 -1.77
N VAL A 212 -2.78 -1.76 -2.03
CA VAL A 212 -3.34 -0.44 -2.31
C VAL A 212 -3.09 -0.14 -3.78
N HIS A 213 -4.10 0.37 -4.50
CA HIS A 213 -3.92 0.82 -5.87
C HIS A 213 -3.66 2.33 -5.91
N VAL A 214 -2.43 2.73 -6.21
CA VAL A 214 -2.05 4.12 -6.45
C VAL A 214 -2.08 4.36 -7.96
N GLY A 215 -3.28 4.62 -8.49
CA GLY A 215 -3.48 4.61 -9.93
C GLY A 215 -3.15 3.23 -10.51
N ARG A 216 -2.13 3.15 -11.36
CA ARG A 216 -1.61 1.92 -11.99
C ARG A 216 -0.63 1.16 -11.09
N VAL A 217 -0.08 1.80 -10.07
CA VAL A 217 0.98 1.26 -9.23
C VAL A 217 0.37 0.49 -8.07
N PRO A 218 0.58 -0.84 -7.96
CA PRO A 218 0.25 -1.57 -6.74
C PRO A 218 1.27 -1.23 -5.65
N LEU A 219 0.77 -0.89 -4.47
CA LEU A 219 1.55 -0.71 -3.25
C LEU A 219 1.22 -1.86 -2.28
N LEU A 220 2.20 -2.69 -2.01
CA LEU A 220 2.12 -3.79 -1.06
C LEU A 220 2.46 -3.28 0.34
N LEU A 221 1.54 -3.44 1.28
CA LEU A 221 1.73 -3.08 2.68
C LEU A 221 1.69 -4.36 3.54
N LEU A 222 2.78 -4.63 4.24
CA LEU A 222 2.87 -5.77 5.16
C LEU A 222 2.38 -5.40 6.55
N ASP A 223 1.62 -6.31 7.17
CA ASP A 223 1.05 -6.13 8.51
C ASP A 223 1.29 -7.36 9.38
N SER A 224 1.97 -7.18 10.52
CA SER A 224 2.26 -8.24 11.47
C SER A 224 1.21 -8.41 12.56
N ASP A 225 0.14 -7.59 12.60
CA ASP A 225 -0.91 -7.68 13.63
C ASP A 225 -1.86 -8.90 13.40
N LEU A 226 -1.30 -10.09 13.59
CA LEU A 226 -1.90 -11.41 13.46
C LEU A 226 -2.04 -12.05 14.84
N GLU A 227 -3.14 -12.75 15.12
CA GLU A 227 -3.35 -13.40 16.43
C GLU A 227 -2.35 -14.54 16.68
N GLU A 228 -1.84 -15.12 15.60
CA GLU A 228 -0.82 -16.17 15.58
C GLU A 228 0.56 -15.66 16.00
N ASN A 229 0.82 -14.36 15.85
CA ASN A 229 2.06 -13.74 16.28
C ASN A 229 2.03 -13.47 17.79
N PRO A 230 3.15 -13.67 18.51
CA PRO A 230 3.28 -13.14 19.86
C PRO A 230 3.17 -11.61 19.85
N GLU A 231 2.75 -11.01 20.97
CA GLU A 231 2.46 -9.57 21.08
C GLU A 231 3.60 -8.68 20.55
N HIS A 232 4.85 -9.00 20.91
CA HIS A 232 6.02 -8.25 20.46
C HIS A 232 6.34 -8.37 18.96
N TYR A 233 5.73 -9.32 18.23
CA TYR A 233 5.77 -9.38 16.77
C TYR A 233 4.59 -8.62 16.16
N ARG A 234 3.42 -8.67 16.79
CA ARG A 234 2.26 -7.88 16.36
C ARG A 234 2.58 -6.39 16.35
N ASP A 235 3.31 -5.94 17.36
CA ASP A 235 3.68 -4.54 17.50
C ASP A 235 4.75 -4.07 16.49
N ILE A 236 5.37 -4.95 15.69
CA ILE A 236 6.35 -4.53 14.67
C ILE A 236 5.72 -3.50 13.71
N THR A 237 4.44 -3.64 13.39
CA THR A 237 3.68 -2.69 12.56
C THR A 237 2.80 -1.75 13.38
N ASP A 238 3.19 -1.39 14.61
CA ASP A 238 2.41 -0.47 15.45
C ASP A 238 2.48 0.99 14.95
N ARG A 239 3.68 1.55 14.86
CA ARG A 239 3.96 2.97 14.64
C ARG A 239 5.16 3.16 13.74
N LEU A 240 5.04 4.14 12.86
CA LEU A 240 6.14 4.61 12.03
C LEU A 240 7.21 5.28 12.91
N TYR A 241 8.47 4.83 12.77
CA TYR A 241 9.62 5.31 13.56
C TYR A 241 9.50 5.15 15.08
N GLY A 242 8.67 4.22 15.55
CA GLY A 242 8.52 3.88 16.97
C GLY A 242 9.58 2.91 17.50
N GLY A 243 9.49 2.65 18.81
CA GLY A 243 10.17 1.53 19.47
C GLY A 243 11.67 1.69 19.75
N THR A 244 12.28 0.60 20.19
CA THR A 244 13.71 0.47 20.48
C THR A 244 14.51 0.18 19.21
N THR A 245 15.85 0.12 19.31
CA THR A 245 16.71 -0.33 18.21
C THR A 245 16.33 -1.72 17.71
N GLU A 246 16.00 -2.64 18.61
CA GLU A 246 15.57 -3.98 18.23
C GLU A 246 14.22 -3.98 17.50
N HIS A 247 13.29 -3.11 17.93
CA HIS A 247 12.01 -2.91 17.22
C HIS A 247 12.23 -2.43 15.79
N ARG A 248 13.08 -1.41 15.61
CA ARG A 248 13.43 -0.88 14.30
C ARG A 248 14.10 -1.94 13.43
N LEU A 249 15.03 -2.72 13.98
CA LEU A 249 15.67 -3.82 13.27
C LEU A 249 14.64 -4.84 12.75
N ARG A 250 13.62 -5.17 13.56
CA ARG A 250 12.53 -6.08 13.15
C ARG A 250 11.63 -5.45 12.07
N GLN A 251 11.37 -4.15 12.13
CA GLN A 251 10.68 -3.42 11.06
C GLN A 251 11.47 -3.46 9.75
N GLU A 252 12.77 -3.20 9.80
CA GLU A 252 13.66 -3.24 8.62
C GLU A 252 13.81 -4.66 8.06
N LEU A 253 13.83 -5.68 8.92
CA LEU A 253 13.82 -7.08 8.50
C LEU A 253 12.50 -7.44 7.80
N LEU A 254 11.35 -7.04 8.37
CA LEU A 254 10.05 -7.27 7.75
C LEU A 254 9.92 -6.52 6.42
N LEU A 255 10.36 -5.26 6.35
CA LEU A 255 10.33 -4.46 5.14
C LEU A 255 11.24 -5.04 4.05
N GLY A 256 12.48 -5.42 4.40
CA GLY A 256 13.44 -5.97 3.45
C GLY A 256 13.13 -7.40 3.04
N VAL A 257 13.21 -8.35 3.98
CA VAL A 257 12.99 -9.79 3.71
C VAL A 257 11.53 -10.07 3.38
N GLY A 258 10.63 -9.59 4.24
CA GLY A 258 9.19 -9.80 4.05
C GLY A 258 8.68 -9.13 2.78
N GLY A 259 9.20 -7.94 2.44
CA GLY A 259 8.88 -7.25 1.20
C GLY A 259 9.28 -8.01 -0.06
N VAL A 260 10.49 -8.61 -0.11
CA VAL A 260 10.88 -9.48 -1.24
C VAL A 260 9.93 -10.69 -1.35
N ARG A 261 9.61 -11.34 -0.24
CA ARG A 261 8.67 -12.48 -0.23
C ARG A 261 7.25 -12.06 -0.64
N ALA A 262 6.82 -10.86 -0.27
CA ALA A 262 5.53 -10.31 -0.69
C ALA A 262 5.49 -10.05 -2.20
N LEU A 263 6.59 -9.59 -2.82
CA LEU A 263 6.69 -9.46 -4.28
C LEU A 263 6.56 -10.82 -4.98
N ARG A 264 7.21 -11.87 -4.46
CA ARG A 264 7.07 -13.24 -5.00
C ARG A 264 5.63 -13.74 -4.88
N ALA A 265 4.99 -13.53 -3.73
CA ALA A 265 3.60 -13.89 -3.52
C ALA A 265 2.66 -13.13 -4.47
N TYR A 266 2.88 -11.82 -4.62
CA TYR A 266 2.11 -10.98 -5.53
C TYR A 266 2.26 -11.42 -6.99
N ALA A 267 3.50 -11.67 -7.46
CA ALA A 267 3.76 -12.16 -8.81
C ALA A 267 3.11 -13.52 -9.06
N ARG A 268 3.26 -14.47 -8.13
CA ARG A 268 2.63 -15.80 -8.20
C ARG A 268 1.10 -15.72 -8.31
N LEU A 269 0.47 -14.85 -7.51
CA LEU A 269 -0.99 -14.78 -7.38
C LEU A 269 -1.66 -13.95 -8.47
N THR A 270 -0.98 -12.93 -9.00
CA THR A 270 -1.54 -11.99 -9.98
C THR A 270 -1.03 -12.20 -11.40
N GLY A 271 0.05 -12.97 -11.57
CA GLY A 271 0.78 -13.09 -12.85
C GLY A 271 1.60 -11.86 -13.22
N ALA A 272 1.73 -10.88 -12.30
CA ALA A 272 2.58 -9.71 -12.51
C ALA A 272 4.05 -10.13 -12.73
N PRO A 273 4.80 -9.43 -13.60
CA PRO A 273 6.23 -9.68 -13.77
C PRO A 273 6.99 -9.50 -12.45
N GLU A 274 7.97 -10.37 -12.22
CA GLU A 274 8.86 -10.17 -11.08
C GLU A 274 9.78 -8.96 -11.30
N PRO A 275 10.08 -8.17 -10.25
CA PRO A 275 10.95 -7.01 -10.39
C PRO A 275 12.38 -7.39 -10.80
N GLU A 276 12.90 -6.66 -11.79
CA GLU A 276 14.28 -6.74 -12.26
C GLU A 276 15.17 -5.71 -11.52
N VAL A 277 14.56 -4.60 -11.09
CA VAL A 277 15.21 -3.52 -10.36
C VAL A 277 14.57 -3.37 -8.98
N TYR A 278 15.39 -3.22 -7.96
CA TYR A 278 14.99 -3.03 -6.56
C TYR A 278 15.57 -1.70 -6.08
N HIS A 279 14.71 -0.72 -5.89
CA HIS A 279 15.06 0.60 -5.41
C HIS A 279 14.77 0.72 -3.91
N THR A 280 15.79 1.01 -3.12
CA THR A 280 15.67 1.36 -1.71
C THR A 280 15.67 2.87 -1.49
N ASN A 281 14.58 3.37 -0.91
CA ASN A 281 14.45 4.74 -0.44
C ASN A 281 15.05 4.84 0.97
N GLU A 282 16.31 5.25 1.07
CA GLU A 282 17.14 5.20 2.28
C GLU A 282 17.43 3.75 2.77
N GLY A 283 18.20 3.62 3.86
CA GLY A 283 18.74 2.32 4.32
C GLY A 283 17.73 1.32 4.92
N HIS A 284 16.46 1.70 5.12
CA HIS A 284 15.48 0.94 5.90
C HIS A 284 15.12 -0.44 5.31
N ALA A 285 15.31 -0.64 4.01
CA ALA A 285 15.04 -1.91 3.35
C ALA A 285 16.34 -2.69 3.03
N GLY A 286 17.45 -2.40 3.70
CA GLY A 286 18.76 -3.00 3.42
C GLY A 286 18.76 -4.54 3.44
N PHE A 287 17.92 -5.17 4.25
CA PHE A 287 17.79 -6.63 4.31
C PHE A 287 17.29 -7.28 3.01
N LEU A 288 16.70 -6.52 2.08
CA LEU A 288 16.27 -7.06 0.79
C LEU A 288 17.45 -7.63 -0.01
N GLY A 289 18.64 -7.02 0.11
CA GLY A 289 19.83 -7.50 -0.58
C GLY A 289 20.24 -8.90 -0.09
N LEU A 290 20.13 -9.14 1.21
CA LEU A 290 20.42 -10.43 1.82
C LEU A 290 19.40 -11.51 1.43
N GLU A 291 18.11 -11.17 1.42
CA GLU A 291 17.07 -12.12 0.99
C GLU A 291 17.26 -12.51 -0.49
N ARG A 292 17.59 -11.54 -1.36
CA ARG A 292 17.88 -11.82 -2.77
C ARG A 292 19.11 -12.71 -2.96
N ILE A 293 20.19 -12.48 -2.18
CA ILE A 293 21.36 -13.39 -2.20
C ILE A 293 20.96 -14.78 -1.72
N ARG A 294 20.14 -14.88 -0.67
CA ARG A 294 19.64 -16.17 -0.15
C ARG A 294 18.78 -16.91 -1.19
N GLU A 295 17.94 -16.20 -1.95
CA GLU A 295 17.20 -16.75 -3.09
C GLU A 295 18.12 -17.31 -4.18
N LEU A 296 19.22 -16.61 -4.50
CA LEU A 296 20.15 -17.00 -5.56
C LEU A 296 21.07 -18.17 -5.16
N THR A 297 21.36 -18.33 -3.87
CA THR A 297 22.37 -19.27 -3.36
C THR A 297 21.76 -20.55 -2.78
N VAL A 298 20.93 -20.42 -1.74
CA VAL A 298 20.53 -21.56 -0.88
C VAL A 298 19.03 -21.85 -0.91
N ALA A 299 18.23 -21.04 -1.59
CA ALA A 299 16.82 -21.35 -1.78
C ALA A 299 16.66 -22.58 -2.68
N LYS A 300 15.73 -23.47 -2.30
CA LYS A 300 15.49 -24.75 -2.98
C LYS A 300 15.12 -24.59 -4.47
N GLU A 301 14.39 -23.53 -4.79
CA GLU A 301 13.96 -23.20 -6.16
C GLU A 301 14.94 -22.25 -6.87
N GLY A 302 16.01 -21.84 -6.18
CA GLY A 302 17.01 -20.93 -6.69
C GLY A 302 18.06 -21.61 -7.57
N PRO A 303 18.88 -20.82 -8.29
CA PRO A 303 19.91 -21.32 -9.20
C PRO A 303 21.11 -21.99 -8.51
N GLY A 304 21.24 -21.92 -7.19
CA GLY A 304 22.32 -22.60 -6.46
C GLY A 304 23.69 -21.96 -6.68
N LEU A 305 23.74 -20.63 -6.87
CA LEU A 305 24.97 -19.89 -7.17
C LEU A 305 25.89 -19.82 -5.95
N ASP A 306 27.17 -19.59 -6.19
CA ASP A 306 28.10 -19.18 -5.14
C ASP A 306 27.79 -17.74 -4.67
N PHE A 307 28.29 -17.38 -3.50
CA PHE A 307 28.02 -16.10 -2.86
C PHE A 307 28.51 -14.90 -3.70
N ASP A 308 29.70 -14.98 -4.30
CA ASP A 308 30.29 -13.86 -5.04
C ASP A 308 29.48 -13.57 -6.30
N THR A 309 29.07 -14.61 -7.03
CA THR A 309 28.17 -14.48 -8.18
C THR A 309 26.81 -13.91 -7.78
N ALA A 310 26.21 -14.40 -6.70
CA ALA A 310 24.92 -13.93 -6.21
C ALA A 310 24.97 -12.46 -5.74
N LEU A 311 26.08 -12.05 -5.11
CA LEU A 311 26.32 -10.69 -4.69
C LEU A 311 26.34 -9.74 -5.90
N GLU A 312 27.10 -10.07 -6.95
CA GLU A 312 27.19 -9.23 -8.14
C GLU A 312 25.85 -9.11 -8.89
N LEU A 313 25.09 -10.21 -9.01
CA LEU A 313 23.74 -10.17 -9.58
C LEU A 313 22.76 -9.34 -8.74
N SER A 314 22.83 -9.48 -7.41
CA SER A 314 22.00 -8.67 -6.50
C SER A 314 22.31 -7.19 -6.65
N ARG A 315 23.60 -6.82 -6.70
CA ARG A 315 24.07 -5.43 -6.87
C ARG A 315 23.64 -4.84 -8.21
N ALA A 316 23.74 -5.60 -9.31
CA ALA A 316 23.39 -5.13 -10.64
C ALA A 316 21.91 -4.68 -10.75
N GLY A 317 21.01 -5.32 -9.99
CA GLY A 317 19.60 -4.97 -9.93
C GLY A 317 19.20 -4.08 -8.74
N THR A 318 20.15 -3.48 -8.00
CA THR A 318 19.84 -2.67 -6.82
C THR A 318 20.16 -1.19 -7.06
N VAL A 319 19.20 -0.32 -6.75
CA VAL A 319 19.38 1.14 -6.73
C VAL A 319 19.17 1.62 -5.30
N PHE A 320 20.09 2.43 -4.79
CA PHE A 320 19.99 3.04 -3.47
C PHE A 320 19.95 4.56 -3.58
N THR A 321 19.02 5.18 -2.87
CA THR A 321 18.97 6.63 -2.71
C THR A 321 19.18 6.99 -1.25
N THR A 322 20.20 7.81 -0.98
CA THR A 322 20.40 8.47 0.32
C THR A 322 19.83 9.89 0.28
N HIS A 323 19.17 10.28 1.35
CA HIS A 323 18.70 11.65 1.60
C HIS A 323 19.47 12.32 2.73
N THR A 324 20.36 11.58 3.38
CA THR A 324 21.22 12.10 4.44
C THR A 324 22.56 12.50 3.82
N PRO A 325 22.91 13.80 3.82
CA PRO A 325 24.15 14.27 3.20
C PRO A 325 25.42 13.99 4.04
N VAL A 326 25.29 13.22 5.13
CA VAL A 326 26.32 13.02 6.17
C VAL A 326 26.57 11.54 6.39
#